data_AF-A0A534R3K4-F1
#
_entry.id   AF-A0A534R3K4-F1
#
_cell.length_a   1.000
_cell.length_b   1.000
_cell.length_c   1.000
_cell.angle_alpha   90.00
_cell.angle_beta   90.00
_cell.angle_gamma   90.00
#
_symmetry.space_group_name_H-M   'P 1'
#
loop_
_entity.id
_entity.type
_entity.pdbx_description
1 polymer ?
#
loop_
_entity_poly.entity_id
_entity_poly.type
_entity_poly.pdbx_seq_one_letter_code
_entity_poly.pdbx_strand_id
1 'polypeptide(L)' 'AILPALQGIDPSEPPAARLHRAVEVNVRWAVRQLAATPAGGAALADGRIGLIGAVYELATGRVRFLREEGPQALRNPS' A
#
# COMPACT_ATOMS: atom_id res chain seq x y z
N ALA A 1 13.62 5.55 6.81
CA ALA A 1 12.86 4.41 7.36
C ALA A 1 11.40 4.56 6.96
N ILE A 2 10.70 3.46 6.70
CA ILE A 2 9.23 3.45 6.52
C ILE A 2 8.61 3.46 7.91
N LEU A 3 7.63 4.33 8.14
CA LEU A 3 6.99 4.48 9.44
C LEU A 3 5.59 3.89 9.37
N PRO A 4 5.10 3.17 10.39
CA PRO A 4 3.73 2.70 10.42
C PRO A 4 2.73 3.86 10.38
N ALA A 5 1.60 3.67 9.70
CA ALA A 5 0.43 4.53 9.83
C ALA A 5 -0.67 3.81 10.60
N LEU A 6 -1.09 4.40 11.71
CA LEU A 6 -2.23 3.94 12.52
C LEU A 6 -3.28 5.05 12.73
N GLN A 7 -3.12 6.20 12.06
CA GLN A 7 -4.10 7.27 12.12
C GLN A 7 -5.41 6.87 11.42
N GLY A 8 -6.54 7.18 12.05
CA GLY A 8 -7.88 7.02 11.45
C GLY A 8 -8.50 5.63 11.60
N ILE A 9 -7.99 4.78 12.51
CA ILE A 9 -8.63 3.51 12.87
C ILE A 9 -9.71 3.77 13.91
N ASP A 10 -10.96 3.41 13.60
CA ASP A 10 -12.09 3.57 14.51
C ASP A 10 -11.98 2.55 15.67
N PRO A 11 -11.87 3.01 16.93
CA PRO A 11 -11.76 2.11 18.06
C PRO A 11 -13.05 1.32 18.34
N SER A 12 -14.21 1.78 17.85
CA SER A 12 -15.51 1.15 18.05
C SER A 12 -15.75 -0.06 17.15
N GLU A 13 -14.96 -0.23 16.09
CA GLU A 13 -15.02 -1.40 15.21
C GLU A 13 -14.60 -2.71 15.95
N PRO A 14 -15.12 -3.87 15.52
CA PRO A 14 -14.66 -5.16 16.02
C PRO A 14 -13.14 -5.34 15.86
N PRO A 15 -12.44 -6.03 16.78
CA PRO A 15 -10.97 -6.15 16.75
C PRO A 15 -10.40 -6.65 15.41
N ALA A 16 -11.06 -7.62 14.78
CA ALA A 16 -10.66 -8.13 13.48
C ALA A 16 -10.77 -7.07 12.37
N ALA A 17 -11.88 -6.33 12.31
CA ALA A 17 -12.10 -5.27 11.33
C ALA A 17 -11.05 -4.15 11.50
N ARG A 18 -10.76 -3.75 12.74
CA ARG A 18 -9.70 -2.77 13.04
C ARG A 18 -8.33 -3.23 12.56
N LEU A 19 -7.98 -4.49 12.79
CA LEU A 19 -6.70 -5.04 12.34
C LEU A 19 -6.60 -5.03 10.81
N HIS A 20 -7.64 -5.48 10.11
CA HIS A 20 -7.69 -5.43 8.65
C HIS A 20 -7.52 -4.00 8.14
N ARG A 21 -8.23 -3.03 8.74
CA ARG A 21 -8.08 -1.61 8.40
C ARG A 21 -6.69 -1.08 8.66
N ALA A 22 -6.10 -1.39 9.82
CA ALA A 22 -4.75 -0.96 10.17
C ALA A 22 -3.71 -1.48 9.17
N VAL A 23 -3.85 -2.73 8.73
CA VAL A 23 -2.97 -3.31 7.70
C VAL A 23 -3.12 -2.57 6.37
N GLU A 24 -4.35 -2.30 5.91
CA GLU A 24 -4.57 -1.56 4.66
C GLU A 24 -4.01 -0.13 4.70
N VAL A 25 -4.26 0.58 5.80
CA VAL A 25 -3.78 1.95 6.00
C VAL A 25 -2.25 1.97 5.99
N ASN A 26 -1.63 1.01 6.68
CA ASN A 26 -0.18 0.87 6.69
C ASN A 26 0.38 0.63 5.28
N VAL A 27 -0.21 -0.28 4.49
CA VAL A 27 0.23 -0.56 3.11
C VAL A 27 0.12 0.70 2.23
N ARG A 28 -1.02 1.40 2.28
CA ARG A 28 -1.22 2.63 1.50
C ARG A 28 -0.20 3.71 1.89
N TRP A 29 0.12 3.82 3.17
CA TRP A 29 1.08 4.79 3.68
C TRP A 29 2.52 4.44 3.30
N ALA A 30 2.91 3.17 3.43
CA ALA A 30 4.23 2.70 3.04
C ALA A 30 4.52 2.96 1.55
N VAL A 31 3.54 2.70 0.66
CA VAL A 31 3.68 3.01 -0.78
C VAL A 31 3.91 4.51 -1.00
N ARG A 32 3.18 5.39 -0.30
CA ARG A 32 3.40 6.84 -0.38
C ARG A 32 4.80 7.23 0.08
N GLN A 33 5.26 6.67 1.20
CA GLN A 33 6.60 6.96 1.72
C GLN A 33 7.70 6.50 0.76
N LEU A 34 7.54 5.32 0.15
CA LEU A 34 8.46 4.80 -0.86
C LEU A 34 8.52 5.71 -2.09
N ALA A 35 7.36 6.11 -2.62
CA ALA A 35 7.26 7.04 -3.74
C ALA A 35 7.88 8.42 -3.42
N ALA A 36 7.78 8.86 -2.17
CA ALA A 36 8.34 10.13 -1.72
C ALA A 36 9.85 10.11 -1.43
N THR A 37 10.50 8.93 -1.47
CA THR A 37 11.97 8.89 -1.37
C THR A 37 12.62 9.50 -2.61
N PRO A 38 13.82 10.12 -2.51
CA PRO A 38 14.51 10.67 -3.68
C PRO A 38 14.72 9.65 -4.80
N ALA A 39 15.13 8.42 -4.44
CA ALA A 39 15.33 7.35 -5.40
C ALA A 39 14.01 6.85 -6.02
N GLY A 40 12.98 6.67 -5.19
CA GLY A 40 11.66 6.20 -5.64
C GLY A 40 10.97 7.20 -6.54
N GLY A 41 10.90 8.47 -6.14
CA GLY A 41 10.29 9.54 -6.92
C GLY A 41 10.97 9.75 -8.26
N ALA A 42 12.31 9.79 -8.29
CA ALA A 42 13.06 9.89 -9.54
C ALA A 42 12.79 8.69 -10.46
N ALA A 43 12.83 7.47 -9.94
CA ALA A 43 12.59 6.27 -10.73
C ALA A 43 11.14 6.14 -11.24
N LEU A 44 10.15 6.61 -10.47
CA LEU A 44 8.75 6.69 -10.89
C LEU A 44 8.55 7.73 -12.00
N ALA A 45 9.16 8.92 -11.85
CA ALA A 45 9.07 10.01 -12.82
C ALA A 45 9.75 9.66 -14.16
N ASP A 46 10.91 9.01 -14.09
CA ASP A 46 11.64 8.49 -15.26
C ASP A 46 10.96 7.26 -15.88
N GLY A 47 9.94 6.73 -15.20
CA GLY A 47 9.21 5.55 -15.58
C GLY A 47 9.96 4.23 -15.57
N ARG A 48 11.03 4.17 -14.78
CA ARG A 48 11.88 2.98 -14.60
C ARG A 48 11.25 1.93 -13.68
N ILE A 49 10.30 2.33 -12.84
CA ILE A 49 9.61 1.44 -11.89
C ILE A 49 8.12 1.76 -11.79
N GLY A 50 7.31 0.77 -11.41
CA GLY A 50 6.00 0.96 -10.80
C GLY A 50 6.00 0.49 -9.35
N LEU A 51 5.12 1.04 -8.52
CA LEU A 51 4.90 0.61 -7.14
C LEU A 51 3.47 0.13 -6.98
N ILE A 52 3.31 -1.04 -6.35
CA ILE A 52 2.00 -1.64 -6.05
C ILE A 52 1.98 -2.00 -4.56
N GLY A 53 0.95 -1.55 -3.84
CA GLY A 53 0.64 -1.98 -2.49
C GLY A 53 -0.52 -2.95 -2.50
N ALA A 54 -0.36 -4.09 -1.83
CA ALA A 54 -1.39 -5.13 -1.73
C ALA A 54 -1.43 -5.76 -0.34
N VAL A 55 -2.54 -6.42 -0.03
CA VAL A 55 -2.74 -7.25 1.16
C VAL A 55 -2.99 -8.68 0.72
N TYR A 56 -2.29 -9.62 1.35
CA TYR A 56 -2.49 -11.05 1.15
C TYR A 56 -3.29 -11.65 2.31
N GLU A 57 -4.41 -12.29 2.00
CA GLU A 57 -5.23 -13.02 2.96
C GLU A 57 -4.72 -14.47 3.07
N LEU A 58 -4.03 -14.79 4.17
CA LEU A 58 -3.38 -16.09 4.37
C LEU A 58 -4.35 -17.27 4.30
N ALA A 59 -5.58 -17.11 4.79
CA ALA A 59 -6.55 -18.20 4.87
C ALA A 59 -7.11 -18.62 3.50
N THR A 60 -7.19 -17.68 2.56
CA THR A 60 -7.85 -17.89 1.25
C THR A 60 -6.88 -17.83 0.08
N GLY A 61 -5.67 -17.33 0.31
CA GLY A 61 -4.70 -17.02 -0.73
C GLY A 61 -5.06 -15.80 -1.58
N ARG A 62 -6.11 -15.05 -1.23
CA ARG A 62 -6.53 -13.87 -2.01
C ARG A 62 -5.56 -12.72 -1.82
N VAL A 63 -5.19 -12.10 -2.94
CA VAL A 63 -4.48 -10.82 -2.98
C VAL A 63 -5.50 -9.72 -3.25
N ARG A 64 -5.43 -8.64 -2.48
CA ARG A 64 -6.18 -7.41 -2.75
C ARG A 64 -5.21 -6.26 -2.95
N PHE A 65 -5.21 -5.71 -4.15
CA PHE A 65 -4.43 -4.52 -4.49
C PHE A 65 -5.12 -3.29 -3.92
N LEU A 66 -4.32 -2.37 -3.37
CA LEU A 66 -4.81 -1.20 -2.64
C LEU A 66 -4.35 0.12 -3.26
N ARG A 67 -3.14 0.17 -3.81
CA ARG A 67 -2.56 1.41 -4.34
C ARG A 67 -1.51 1.12 -5.39
N GLU A 68 -1.41 2.02 -6.36
CA GLU A 68 -0.55 1.92 -7.53
C GLU A 68 0.05 3.28 -7.88
N GLU A 69 1.35 3.32 -8.20
CA GLU A 69 2.08 4.54 -8.60
C GLU A 69 3.11 4.21 -9.71
N GLY A 70 3.32 5.10 -10.68
CA GLY A 70 4.36 4.95 -11.74
C GLY A 70 3.97 4.00 -12.86
N PRO A 71 4.67 4.01 -14.03
CA PRO A 71 4.03 4.05 -15.33
C PRO A 71 3.39 2.76 -15.75
N GLN A 72 3.63 1.66 -15.04
CA GLN A 72 2.90 0.40 -15.16
C GLN A 72 2.73 -0.41 -13.85
N ALA A 73 2.06 0.10 -12.80
CA ALA A 73 0.91 -0.70 -12.35
C ALA A 73 -0.05 -1.00 -13.54
N LEU A 74 -0.07 -0.03 -14.44
CA LEU A 74 -0.56 0.15 -15.81
C LEU A 74 -0.16 -0.85 -16.91
N ARG A 75 -0.15 -2.17 -16.66
CA ARG A 75 -0.41 -3.14 -17.76
C ARG A 75 -1.66 -3.98 -17.52
N ASN A 76 -1.97 -4.29 -16.26
CA ASN A 76 -3.29 -4.73 -15.77
C ASN A 76 -3.22 -4.84 -14.23
N PRO A 77 -3.63 -3.81 -13.51
CA PRO A 77 -3.86 -3.91 -12.08
C PRO A 77 -5.26 -4.48 -11.79
N SER A 78 -5.41 -5.29 -10.72
CA SER A 78 -6.70 -5.90 -10.34
C SER A 78 -7.43 -5.09 -9.28
#